data_AF-A8LZY1-F1
#
_entry.id   AF-A8LZY1-F1
#
_cell.length_a   1.000
_cell.length_b   1.000
_cell.length_c   1.000
_cell.angle_alpha   90.00
_cell.angle_beta   90.00
_cell.angle_gamma   90.00
#
_symmetry.space_group_name_H-M   'P 1'
#
loop_
_entity.id
_entity.type
_entity.pdbx_description
1 polymer ?
#
loop_
_entity_poly.entity_id
_entity_poly.type
_entity_poly.pdbx_seq_one_letter_code
_entity_poly.pdbx_strand_id
1 'polypeptide(L)'
;MDVPSLPQRQRLLLAELSGVARRHGTGDRRDVPREVAVAAVRAVTDDPVLLGIQAGVALVDPHGINRPIVELLQAAGADMTIAQQHAAEVRERLGRSLL
;
A
#
# COMPACT_ATOMS: atom_id res chain seq x y z
N MET A 1 -14.17 -1.46 17.37
CA MET A 1 -14.07 -2.36 16.21
C MET A 1 -12.70 -3.00 16.29
N ASP A 2 -12.65 -4.23 16.78
CA ASP A 2 -11.42 -4.99 16.93
C ASP A 2 -11.04 -5.49 15.54
N VAL A 3 -9.94 -5.00 14.97
CA VAL A 3 -9.45 -5.52 13.69
C VAL A 3 -8.90 -6.90 14.01
N PRO A 4 -9.51 -8.01 13.54
CA PRO A 4 -8.92 -9.31 13.76
C PRO A 4 -7.53 -9.27 13.12
N SER A 5 -6.50 -9.45 13.93
CA SER A 5 -5.11 -9.39 13.49
C SER A 5 -4.95 -10.27 12.25
N LEU A 6 -4.49 -9.68 11.15
CA LEU A 6 -4.40 -10.38 9.87
C LEU A 6 -3.66 -11.72 10.08
N PRO A 7 -4.17 -12.83 9.52
CA PRO A 7 -3.45 -14.09 9.40
C PRO A 7 -1.98 -13.88 9.05
N GLN A 8 -1.07 -14.63 9.68
CA GLN A 8 0.37 -14.46 9.52
C GLN A 8 0.80 -14.41 8.04
N ARG A 9 0.18 -15.25 7.20
CA ARG A 9 0.39 -15.26 5.75
C ARG A 9 0.10 -13.91 5.09
N GLN A 10 -1.01 -13.27 5.45
CA GLN A 10 -1.36 -11.94 4.91
C GLN A 10 -0.41 -10.85 5.41
N ARG A 11 0.09 -10.95 6.65
CA ARG A 11 1.12 -10.02 7.15
C ARG A 11 2.44 -10.14 6.39
N LEU A 12 2.88 -11.36 6.08
CA LEU A 12 4.07 -11.59 5.26
C LEU A 12 3.89 -11.04 3.84
N LEU A 13 2.72 -11.28 3.23
CA LEU A 13 2.39 -10.71 1.91
C LEU A 13 2.39 -9.18 1.91
N LEU A 14 1.83 -8.54 2.93
CA LEU A 14 1.86 -7.08 3.05
C LEU A 14 3.30 -6.54 3.22
N ALA A 15 4.16 -7.24 3.96
CA ALA A 15 5.56 -6.85 4.09
C ALA A 15 6.32 -6.95 2.75
N GLU A 16 6.10 -8.03 2.00
CA GLU A 16 6.66 -8.20 0.66
C GLU A 16 6.13 -7.14 -0.32
N LEU A 17 4.81 -6.94 -0.34
CA LEU A 17 4.13 -5.94 -1.17
C LEU A 17 4.65 -4.53 -0.87
N SER A 18 4.82 -4.17 0.39
CA SER A 18 5.41 -2.89 0.82
C SER A 18 6.82 -2.70 0.26
N GLY A 19 7.65 -3.74 0.31
CA GLY A 19 9.00 -3.71 -0.26
C GLY A 19 9.01 -3.55 -1.78
N VAL A 20 8.18 -4.32 -2.50
CA VAL A 20 8.07 -4.23 -3.97
C VAL A 20 7.55 -2.86 -4.39
N ALA A 21 6.44 -2.41 -3.80
CA ALA A 21 5.81 -1.14 -4.13
C ALA A 21 6.76 0.04 -3.84
N ARG A 22 7.55 -0.01 -2.76
CA ARG A 22 8.58 1.00 -2.49
C ARG A 22 9.68 1.03 -3.55
N ARG A 23 10.27 -0.13 -3.90
CA ARG A 23 11.35 -0.20 -4.91
C ARG A 23 10.92 0.37 -6.26
N HIS A 24 9.68 0.05 -6.67
CA HIS A 24 9.14 0.46 -7.96
C HIS A 24 8.43 1.81 -7.96
N GLY A 25 7.98 2.31 -6.80
CA GLY A 25 7.35 3.63 -6.70
C GLY A 25 8.35 4.75 -6.46
N THR A 26 9.24 4.60 -5.48
CA THR A 26 10.14 5.68 -5.02
C THR A 26 11.60 5.26 -4.92
N GLY A 27 11.90 3.96 -5.11
CA GLY A 27 13.22 3.39 -4.91
C GLY A 27 14.10 3.33 -6.16
N ASP A 28 15.00 2.35 -6.15
CA ASP A 28 16.01 2.07 -7.17
C ASP A 28 15.42 1.58 -8.51
N ARG A 29 14.18 1.09 -8.51
CA ARG A 29 13.48 0.60 -9.70
C ARG A 29 12.34 1.51 -10.15
N ARG A 30 12.32 2.77 -9.73
CA ARG A 30 11.25 3.72 -10.10
C ARG A 30 11.21 4.08 -11.60
N ASP A 31 12.34 3.93 -12.29
CA ASP A 31 12.49 4.34 -13.69
C ASP A 31 12.19 3.19 -14.68
N VAL A 32 11.79 2.01 -14.19
CA VAL A 32 11.36 0.90 -15.06
C VAL A 32 10.00 1.21 -15.70
N PRO A 33 9.66 0.61 -16.85
CA PRO A 33 8.36 0.79 -17.49
C PRO A 33 7.19 0.49 -16.53
N ARG A 34 6.11 1.27 -16.64
CA ARG A 34 4.98 1.19 -15.69
C ARG A 34 4.33 -0.18 -15.67
N GLU A 35 4.25 -0.84 -16.83
CA GLU A 35 3.69 -2.17 -17.01
C GLU A 35 4.54 -3.22 -16.27
N VAL A 36 5.86 -3.06 -16.27
CA VAL A 36 6.80 -3.94 -15.54
C VAL A 36 6.62 -3.75 -14.03
N ALA A 37 6.49 -2.51 -13.57
CA ALA A 37 6.22 -2.21 -12.16
C ALA A 37 4.88 -2.79 -11.70
N VAL A 38 3.83 -2.66 -12.52
CA VAL A 38 2.49 -3.23 -12.24
C VAL A 38 2.57 -4.75 -12.18
N ALA A 39 3.24 -5.40 -13.15
CA ALA A 39 3.42 -6.84 -13.15
C ALA A 39 4.19 -7.33 -11.90
N ALA A 40 5.19 -6.59 -11.44
CA ALA A 40 5.95 -6.92 -10.23
C ALA A 40 5.07 -6.85 -8.97
N VAL A 41 4.17 -5.88 -8.87
CA VAL A 41 3.19 -5.80 -7.76
C VAL A 41 2.21 -6.97 -7.81
N ARG A 42 1.65 -7.24 -8.99
CA ARG A 42 0.69 -8.33 -9.20
C ARG A 42 1.27 -9.71 -8.93
N ALA A 43 2.57 -9.90 -9.19
CA ALA A 43 3.29 -11.12 -8.83
C ALA A 43 3.32 -11.40 -7.32
N VAL A 44 3.20 -10.37 -6.47
CA VAL A 44 3.03 -10.55 -5.01
C VAL A 44 1.59 -10.88 -4.68
N THR A 45 0.65 -10.10 -5.22
CA THR A 45 -0.79 -10.32 -5.03
C THR A 45 -1.62 -9.55 -6.07
N ASP A 46 -2.70 -10.18 -6.53
CA ASP A 46 -3.76 -9.55 -7.31
C ASP A 46 -5.01 -9.23 -6.46
N ASP A 47 -4.97 -9.47 -5.14
CA ASP A 47 -6.08 -9.17 -4.24
C ASP A 47 -6.28 -7.65 -4.10
N PRO A 48 -7.39 -7.09 -4.61
CA PRO A 48 -7.63 -5.65 -4.62
C PRO A 48 -7.73 -5.07 -3.20
N VAL A 49 -8.11 -5.87 -2.20
CA VAL A 49 -8.22 -5.45 -0.79
C VAL A 49 -6.84 -5.28 -0.17
N LEU A 50 -5.93 -6.26 -0.37
CA LEU A 50 -4.55 -6.16 0.16
C LEU A 50 -3.78 -5.02 -0.50
N LEU A 51 -3.96 -4.83 -1.81
CA LEU A 51 -3.43 -3.69 -2.55
C LEU A 51 -3.99 -2.36 -2.01
N GLY A 52 -5.30 -2.31 -1.73
CA GLY A 52 -5.98 -1.17 -1.12
C GLY A 52 -5.43 -0.82 0.26
N ILE A 53 -5.25 -1.81 1.14
CA ILE A 53 -4.64 -1.63 2.48
C ILE A 53 -3.26 -0.99 2.36
N GLN A 54 -2.39 -1.51 1.49
CA GLN A 54 -1.04 -0.96 1.30
C GLN A 54 -1.09 0.46 0.71
N ALA A 55 -2.00 0.74 -0.21
CA ALA A 55 -2.20 2.08 -0.75
C ALA A 55 -2.68 3.05 0.34
N GLY A 56 -3.53 2.58 1.26
CA GLY A 56 -3.97 3.32 2.43
C GLY A 56 -2.83 3.72 3.36
N VAL A 57 -1.88 2.80 3.62
CA VAL A 57 -0.65 3.12 4.38
C VAL A 57 0.17 4.21 3.68
N ALA A 58 0.33 4.10 2.36
CA ALA A 58 1.07 5.09 1.57
C ALA A 58 0.39 6.47 1.56
N LEU A 59 -0.95 6.53 1.56
CA LEU A 59 -1.73 7.78 1.60
C LEU A 59 -1.59 8.58 2.90
N VAL A 60 -1.15 7.95 3.99
CA VAL A 60 -0.96 8.62 5.29
C VAL A 60 0.24 9.58 5.26
N ASP A 61 1.16 9.41 4.31
CA ASP A 61 2.36 10.24 4.18
C ASP A 61 2.01 11.74 4.01
N PRO A 62 2.35 12.59 4.99
CA PRO A 62 2.00 14.01 4.98
C PRO A 62 2.79 14.80 3.93
N HIS A 63 3.91 14.27 3.45
CA HIS A 63 4.79 14.96 2.50
C HIS A 63 4.52 14.57 1.05
N GLY A 64 3.63 13.61 0.80
CA GLY A 64 3.29 13.15 -0.55
C GLY A 64 4.43 12.44 -1.30
N ILE A 65 5.52 12.11 -0.61
CA ILE A 65 6.66 11.33 -1.12
C ILE A 65 6.17 9.98 -1.65
N ASN A 66 5.19 9.37 -0.99
CA ASN A 66 4.63 8.07 -1.35
C ASN A 66 3.56 8.13 -2.46
N ARG A 67 3.30 9.29 -3.07
CA ARG A 67 2.32 9.38 -4.18
C ARG A 67 2.60 8.38 -5.32
N PRO A 68 3.84 8.19 -5.79
CA PRO A 68 4.13 7.19 -6.83
C PRO A 68 3.79 5.76 -6.41
N ILE A 69 3.89 5.43 -5.11
CA ILE A 69 3.50 4.12 -4.57
C ILE A 69 1.98 3.95 -4.68
N VAL A 70 1.20 4.97 -4.30
CA VAL A 70 -0.27 4.96 -4.40
C VAL A 70 -0.71 4.77 -5.85
N GLU A 71 -0.14 5.55 -6.78
CA GLU A 71 -0.46 5.44 -8.20
C GLU A 71 -0.13 4.05 -8.76
N LEU A 72 1.02 3.50 -8.38
CA LEU A 72 1.43 2.15 -8.79
C LEU A 72 0.44 1.09 -8.32
N LEU A 73 0.06 1.13 -7.04
CA LEU A 73 -0.90 0.17 -6.45
C LEU A 73 -2.29 0.33 -7.08
N GLN A 74 -2.73 1.55 -7.36
CA GLN A 74 -3.98 1.81 -8.09
C GLN A 74 -3.95 1.20 -9.50
N ALA A 75 -2.85 1.39 -10.23
CA ALA A 75 -2.67 0.79 -11.55
C ALA A 75 -2.63 -0.75 -11.51
N ALA A 76 -2.15 -1.33 -10.40
CA ALA A 76 -2.19 -2.77 -10.18
C ALA A 76 -3.61 -3.30 -9.88
N GLY A 77 -4.56 -2.44 -9.51
CA GLY A 77 -5.95 -2.80 -9.24
C GLY A 77 -6.36 -2.66 -7.77
N ALA A 78 -5.64 -1.85 -6.99
CA ALA A 78 -6.03 -1.55 -5.61
C ALA A 78 -7.47 -1.02 -5.52
N ASP A 79 -8.23 -1.55 -4.56
CA ASP A 79 -9.49 -0.94 -4.15
C ASP A 79 -9.20 0.38 -3.41
N MET A 80 -9.47 1.49 -4.08
CA MET A 80 -9.21 2.82 -3.54
C MET A 80 -10.22 3.25 -2.47
N THR A 81 -11.38 2.61 -2.39
CA THR A 81 -12.32 2.80 -1.28
C THR A 81 -11.73 2.21 0.01
N ILE A 82 -11.19 0.99 -0.06
CA ILE A 82 -10.46 0.37 1.05
C ILE A 82 -9.23 1.20 1.44
N ALA A 83 -8.47 1.70 0.45
CA ALA A 83 -7.30 2.54 0.72
C ALA A 83 -7.66 3.81 1.50
N GLN A 84 -8.75 4.50 1.14
CA GLN A 84 -9.19 5.70 1.83
C GLN A 84 -9.67 5.40 3.25
N GLN A 85 -10.47 4.35 3.42
CA GLN A 85 -10.93 3.90 4.74
C GLN A 85 -9.76 3.58 5.65
N HIS A 86 -8.81 2.77 5.17
CA HIS A 86 -7.65 2.38 5.95
C HIS A 86 -6.73 3.57 6.26
N ALA A 87 -6.54 4.49 5.32
CA ALA A 87 -5.80 5.72 5.57
C ALA A 87 -6.44 6.57 6.68
N ALA A 88 -7.77 6.66 6.73
CA ALA A 88 -8.48 7.37 7.78
C ALA A 88 -8.27 6.71 9.15
N GLU A 89 -8.41 5.39 9.23
CA GLU A 89 -8.16 4.60 10.45
C GLU A 89 -6.73 4.78 10.97
N VAL A 90 -5.73 4.74 10.08
CA VAL A 90 -4.32 4.90 10.45
C VAL A 90 -4.04 6.33 10.92
N ARG A 91 -4.58 7.35 10.25
CA ARG A 91 -4.45 8.75 10.70
C ARG A 91 -5.07 8.96 12.07
N GLU A 92 -6.26 8.41 12.31
CA GLU A 92 -6.93 8.50 13.61
C GLU A 92 -6.08 7.83 14.70
N ARG A 93 -5.55 6.63 14.43
CA ARG A 93 -4.68 5.92 15.36
C ARG A 93 -3.41 6.72 15.69
N LEU A 94 -2.75 7.29 14.68
CA LEU A 94 -1.56 8.13 14.87
C LEU A 94 -1.89 9.39 15.68
N GLY A 95 -3.02 10.04 15.40
CA GLY A 95 -3.49 11.20 16.16
C GLY A 95 -3.74 10.87 17.64
N ARG A 96 -4.28 9.69 17.94
CA ARG A 96 -4.47 9.21 19.31
C ARG A 96 -3.17 8.85 20.04
N SER A 97 -2.13 8.43 19.32
CA SER A 97 -0.82 8.11 19.92
C SER A 97 0.08 9.33 20.15
N LEU A 98 -0.27 10.49 19.57
CA LEU A 98 0.45 11.75 19.71
C LEU A 98 -0.20 12.70 20.73
N LEU A 99 -1.30 12.27 21.37
CA LEU A 99 -2.00 12.94 22.48
C LEU A 99 -1.65 12.24 23.79
#